data_AF-A0A942CLD5-F1
#
_entry.id   AF-A0A942CLD5-F1
#
_cell.length_a   1.000
_cell.length_b   1.000
_cell.length_c   1.000
_cell.angle_alpha   90.00
_cell.angle_beta   90.00
_cell.angle_gamma   90.00
#
_symmetry.space_group_name_H-M   'P 1'
#
loop_
_entity.id
_entity.type
_entity.pdbx_description
1 polymer ?
#
loop_
_entity_poly.entity_id
_entity_poly.type
_entity_poly.pdbx_seq_one_letter_code
_entity_poly.pdbx_strand_id
1 'polypeptide(L)' 'MARGFESKDVEFQQAERERAREVPRADPTPQARAADSRRAMLELSLARMRGDLEKAQVAAHRTMIERAIATLEAELASLK' A
#
# COMPACT_ATOMS: atom_id res chain seq x y z
N MET A 1 4.04 19.01 54.38
CA MET A 1 2.90 18.05 54.30
C MET A 1 1.81 18.66 53.44
N ALA A 2 1.86 18.43 52.13
CA ALA A 2 0.79 18.68 51.16
C ALA A 2 1.12 17.76 49.97
N ARG A 3 0.86 16.46 50.18
CA ARG A 3 -0.14 15.68 49.44
C ARG A 3 0.25 15.50 47.98
N GLY A 4 1.02 14.43 47.75
CA GLY A 4 1.07 13.80 46.43
C GLY A 4 -0.32 13.28 46.08
N PHE A 5 -0.85 13.74 44.94
CA PHE A 5 -2.09 13.24 44.36
C PHE A 5 -2.19 13.54 42.86
N GLU A 6 -1.15 13.27 42.05
CA GLU A 6 -1.28 13.40 40.58
C GLU A 6 -0.55 12.30 39.79
N SER A 7 -0.22 11.17 40.42
CA SER A 7 0.51 10.08 39.75
C SER A 7 -0.33 8.81 39.49
N LYS A 8 -1.63 8.82 39.81
CA LYS A 8 -2.47 7.61 39.73
C LYS A 8 -3.35 7.51 38.48
N ASP A 9 -3.47 8.57 37.70
CA ASP A 9 -4.33 8.58 36.51
C ASP A 9 -3.60 8.22 35.19
N VAL A 10 -2.26 8.26 35.18
CA VAL A 10 -1.45 7.93 33.99
C VAL A 10 -1.28 6.43 33.81
N GLU A 11 -1.20 5.65 34.90
CA GLU A 11 -1.12 4.18 34.83
C GLU A 11 -2.41 3.54 34.31
N PHE A 12 -3.57 4.12 34.63
CA PHE A 12 -4.86 3.60 34.16
C PHE A 12 -5.03 3.73 32.64
N GLN A 13 -4.51 4.80 32.03
CA GLN A 13 -4.56 4.98 30.58
C GLN A 13 -3.64 4.01 29.82
N GLN A 14 -2.58 3.50 30.46
CA GLN A 14 -1.72 2.50 29.84
C GLN A 14 -2.36 1.11 29.86
N ALA A 15 -3.02 0.73 30.96
CA ALA A 15 -3.70 -0.56 31.09
C ALA A 15 -4.88 -0.73 30.10
N GLU A 16 -5.62 0.34 29.79
CA GLU A 16 -6.71 0.33 28.78
C GLU A 16 -6.18 0.29 27.34
N ARG A 17 -5.03 0.92 27.05
CA ARG A 17 -4.38 0.85 25.72
C ARG A 17 -3.82 -0.54 25.42
N GLU A 18 -3.41 -1.27 26.43
CA GLU A 18 -2.89 -2.64 26.27
C GLU A 18 -4.02 -3.63 25.97
N ARG A 19 -5.20 -3.44 26.58
CA ARG A 19 -6.39 -4.27 26.35
C ARG A 19 -7.04 -4.05 24.98
N ALA A 20 -6.96 -2.84 24.42
CA ALA A 20 -7.46 -2.55 23.07
C ALA A 20 -6.59 -3.12 21.94
N ARG A 21 -5.42 -3.70 22.24
CA ARG A 21 -4.51 -4.35 21.26
C ARG A 21 -4.79 -5.83 21.03
N GLU A 22 -5.83 -6.40 21.65
CA GLU A 22 -6.17 -7.83 21.54
C GLU A 22 -6.77 -8.26 20.19
N VAL A 23 -6.68 -7.42 19.15
CA VAL A 23 -6.78 -7.91 17.78
C VAL A 23 -5.41 -7.74 17.14
N PRO A 24 -4.55 -8.78 17.15
CA PRO A 24 -3.40 -8.77 16.28
C PRO A 24 -3.94 -8.80 14.86
N ARG A 25 -4.02 -7.63 14.21
CA ARG A 25 -3.94 -7.58 12.75
C ARG A 25 -2.60 -8.23 12.46
N ALA A 26 -2.63 -9.51 12.09
CA ALA A 26 -1.44 -10.27 11.78
C ALA A 26 -0.61 -9.43 10.81
N ASP A 27 0.60 -9.06 11.23
CA ASP A 27 1.50 -8.32 10.36
C ASP A 27 1.61 -9.10 9.05
N PRO A 28 1.42 -8.46 7.88
CA PRO A 28 1.43 -9.17 6.62
C PRO A 28 2.75 -9.93 6.51
N THR A 29 2.64 -11.24 6.24
CA THR A 29 3.79 -12.10 6.05
C THR A 29 4.71 -11.48 5.00
N PRO A 30 6.03 -11.74 5.04
CA PRO A 30 6.95 -11.20 4.04
C PRO A 30 6.49 -11.47 2.60
N GLN A 31 5.83 -12.60 2.34
CA GLN A 31 5.24 -12.91 1.03
C GLN A 31 4.06 -11.98 0.67
N ALA A 32 3.16 -11.68 1.62
CA ALA A 32 2.06 -10.76 1.39
C ALA A 32 2.58 -9.34 1.07
N ARG A 33 3.58 -8.87 1.80
CA ARG A 33 4.23 -7.56 1.52
C ARG A 33 4.89 -7.51 0.14
N ALA A 34 5.53 -8.60 -0.28
CA ALA A 34 6.15 -8.66 -1.60
C ALA A 34 5.10 -8.64 -2.72
N ALA A 35 3.97 -9.33 -2.55
CA ALA A 35 2.85 -9.32 -3.49
C ALA A 35 2.22 -7.92 -3.60
N ASP A 36 1.99 -7.26 -2.47
CA ASP A 36 1.45 -5.89 -2.44
C ASP A 36 2.40 -4.88 -3.09
N SER A 37 3.71 -4.99 -2.80
CA SER A 37 4.73 -4.14 -3.40
C SER A 37 4.81 -4.32 -4.92
N ARG A 38 4.69 -5.57 -5.39
CA ARG A 38 4.68 -5.89 -6.82
C ARG A 38 3.44 -5.34 -7.51
N ARG A 39 2.26 -5.47 -6.89
CA ARG A 39 1.02 -4.87 -7.39
C ARG A 39 1.16 -3.35 -7.50
N ALA A 40 1.62 -2.68 -6.45
CA ALA A 40 1.80 -1.23 -6.45
C ALA A 40 2.78 -0.75 -7.54
N MET A 41 3.87 -1.50 -7.77
CA MET A 41 4.82 -1.20 -8.83
C MET A 41 4.20 -1.30 -10.23
N LEU A 42 3.39 -2.34 -10.48
CA LEU A 42 2.68 -2.51 -11.76
C LEU A 42 1.64 -1.41 -11.98
N GLU A 43 0.87 -1.06 -10.95
CA GLU A 43 -0.12 0.02 -11.01
C GLU A 43 0.54 1.38 -11.33
N LEU A 44 1.68 1.67 -10.70
CA LEU A 44 2.45 2.88 -10.99
C LEU A 44 2.96 2.91 -12.44
N SER A 45 3.49 1.78 -12.92
CA SER A 45 3.97 1.66 -14.30
C SER A 45 2.84 1.87 -15.31
N LEU A 46 1.68 1.28 -15.04
CA LEU A 46 0.49 1.39 -15.86
C LEU A 46 -0.06 2.82 -15.89
N ALA A 47 -0.10 3.52 -14.75
CA ALA A 47 -0.47 4.92 -14.70
C ALA A 47 0.47 5.80 -15.55
N ARG A 48 1.78 5.55 -15.49
CA ARG A 48 2.78 6.23 -16.32
C ARG A 48 2.53 5.97 -17.81
N MET A 49 2.39 4.72 -18.21
CA MET A 49 2.18 4.35 -19.62
C MET A 49 0.90 4.96 -20.19
N ARG A 50 -0.18 5.04 -19.40
CA ARG A 50 -1.42 5.73 -19.80
C ARG A 50 -1.19 7.24 -20.03
N GLY A 51 -0.44 7.89 -19.13
CA GLY A 51 -0.06 9.30 -19.33
C GLY A 51 0.85 9.52 -20.55
N ASP A 52 1.73 8.56 -20.86
CA ASP A 52 2.56 8.59 -22.07
C ASP A 52 1.72 8.36 -23.33
N LEU A 53 0.68 7.51 -23.26
CA LEU A 53 -0.25 7.25 -24.37
C LEU A 53 -1.03 8.51 -24.76
N GLU A 54 -1.49 9.29 -23.78
CA GLU A 54 -2.19 10.56 -24.01
C GLU A 54 -1.33 11.58 -24.76
N LYS A 55 -0.01 11.55 -24.52
CA LYS A 55 0.95 12.45 -25.15
C LYS A 55 1.53 11.91 -26.46
N ALA A 56 1.33 10.63 -26.76
CA ALA A 56 1.93 9.98 -27.92
C ALA A 56 1.29 10.46 -29.23
N GLN A 57 2.08 11.20 -30.03
CA GLN A 57 1.63 11.71 -31.33
C GLN A 57 1.99 10.79 -32.51
N VAL A 58 2.99 9.94 -32.34
CA VAL A 58 3.48 9.03 -33.39
C VAL A 58 2.75 7.70 -33.29
N ALA A 59 2.11 7.26 -34.38
CA ALA A 59 1.30 6.03 -34.40
C ALA A 59 2.09 4.79 -33.97
N ALA A 60 3.33 4.62 -34.44
CA ALA A 60 4.17 3.49 -34.05
C ALA A 60 4.49 3.49 -32.54
N HIS A 61 4.77 4.67 -31.96
CA HIS A 61 5.02 4.81 -30.52
C HIS A 61 3.76 4.54 -29.71
N ARG A 62 2.61 5.03 -30.19
CA ARG A 62 1.30 4.77 -29.58
C ARG A 62 1.00 3.27 -29.51
N THR A 63 1.15 2.54 -30.62
CA THR A 63 0.97 1.08 -30.66
C THR A 63 1.91 0.35 -29.70
N MET A 64 3.15 0.82 -29.57
CA MET A 64 4.11 0.26 -28.62
C MET A 64 3.63 0.45 -27.17
N ILE A 65 3.16 1.65 -26.82
CA ILE A 65 2.62 1.95 -25.48
C ILE A 65 1.35 1.12 -25.21
N GLU A 66 0.43 1.00 -26.16
CA GLU A 66 -0.78 0.19 -26.02
C GLU A 66 -0.46 -1.29 -25.73
N ARG A 67 0.55 -1.85 -26.42
CA ARG A 67 1.05 -3.21 -26.14
C ARG A 67 1.65 -3.32 -24.75
N ALA A 68 2.44 -2.33 -24.32
CA ALA A 68 3.02 -2.32 -22.99
C ALA A 68 1.95 -2.27 -21.89
N ILE A 69 0.91 -1.44 -22.07
CA ILE A 69 -0.25 -1.38 -21.15
C ILE A 69 -0.93 -2.75 -21.07
N ALA A 70 -1.21 -3.39 -22.21
CA ALA A 70 -1.85 -4.71 -22.22
C ALA A 70 -1.04 -5.78 -21.47
N THR A 71 0.29 -5.78 -21.60
CA THR A 71 1.17 -6.67 -20.83
C THR A 71 1.09 -6.40 -19.33
N LEU A 72 1.15 -5.13 -18.92
CA LEU A 72 1.06 -4.74 -17.50
C LEU A 72 -0.29 -5.12 -16.89
N GLU A 73 -1.38 -4.95 -17.64
CA GLU A 73 -2.73 -5.34 -17.22
C GLU A 73 -2.86 -6.86 -17.07
N ALA A 74 -2.26 -7.64 -17.98
CA ALA A 74 -2.23 -9.10 -17.87
C ALA A 74 -1.42 -9.57 -16.64
N GLU A 75 -0.26 -8.98 -16.39
CA GLU A 75 0.54 -9.27 -15.19
C GLU A 75 -0.25 -8.95 -13.91
N LEU A 76 -0.91 -7.79 -13.86
CA LEU A 76 -1.75 -7.40 -12.73
C LEU A 76 -2.93 -8.37 -12.51
N ALA A 77 -3.54 -8.85 -13.58
CA ALA A 77 -4.61 -9.84 -13.52
C ALA A 77 -4.14 -11.20 -12.99
N SER A 78 -2.89 -11.59 -13.29
CA SER A 78 -2.29 -12.83 -12.78
C SER A 78 -1.86 -12.78 -11.31
N LEU A 79 -1.79 -11.57 -10.72
CA LEU A 79 -1.46 -11.32 -9.31
C LEU A 79 -2.71 -11.20 -8.42
N LYS A 80 -3.92 -11.44 -8.96
CA LYS A 80 -5.15 -11.56 -8.19
C LYS A 80 -5.30 -12.97 -7.64
#